data_AF-A0A9D3VFR6-F1
#
_entry.id   AF-A0A9D3VFR6-F1
#
_cell.length_a   1.000
_cell.length_b   1.000
_cell.length_c   1.000
_cell.angle_alpha   90.00
_cell.angle_beta   90.00
_cell.angle_gamma   90.00
#
_symmetry.space_group_name_H-M   'P 1'
#
loop_
_entity.id
_entity.type
_entity.pdbx_description
1 polymer ?
#
loop_
_entity_poly.entity_id
_entity_poly.type
_entity_poly.pdbx_seq_one_letter_code
_entity_poly.pdbx_strand_id
1 'polypeptide(L)'
;MALHIVKLPFISRCCDSSNSTLFLLSKSYSPLHGRLFKSHLHRSFAVSKSEKLQIPKKKKRLDELCLERFQQYSRTFIQSWILQGKVYVNGKVVNKAGTPVSDKAVVEIIAEIPKYVCRAGYKLEAAIEQLGVDVAGKIALDSGLSTGGFTDCLLQYGASYVYGVDVGYGQVADKIRRDERVCVIERTNLRYLSGLPQKVDLVTLDLSFISILLVMPAVVNAMKEEATLVTLVKPQFEARRSQVGSGGIVRDPKVHQEVLEKIIKGVENFGFQSKGWIESPLKGAEGNTEFLVCFSRISEKSSE
;
A
#
# COMPACT_ATOMS: atom_id res chain seq x y z
N MET A 1 14.51 -17.21 15.25
CA MET A 1 13.49 -16.89 14.22
C MET A 1 12.36 -17.90 14.35
N ALA A 2 11.20 -17.49 14.84
CA ALA A 2 10.07 -18.40 15.10
C ALA A 2 9.12 -18.43 13.90
N LEU A 3 8.87 -19.63 13.34
CA LEU A 3 7.73 -19.86 12.45
C LEU A 3 6.45 -19.74 13.30
N HIS A 4 5.64 -18.72 13.06
CA HIS A 4 4.33 -18.60 13.68
C HIS A 4 3.25 -19.19 12.76
N ILE A 5 2.65 -20.30 13.20
CA ILE A 5 1.42 -20.85 12.61
C ILE A 5 0.27 -19.99 13.13
N VAL A 6 -0.27 -19.10 12.29
CA VAL A 6 -1.41 -18.26 12.67
C VAL A 6 -2.70 -18.99 12.31
N LYS A 7 -3.31 -19.65 13.31
CA LYS A 7 -4.68 -20.17 13.26
C LYS A 7 -5.60 -19.22 14.02
N LEU A 8 -6.52 -18.55 13.33
CA LEU A 8 -7.61 -17.83 14.00
C LEU A 8 -8.85 -18.75 14.09
N PRO A 9 -9.41 -19.00 15.29
CA PRO A 9 -10.66 -19.72 15.42
C PRO A 9 -11.85 -18.81 15.09
N PHE A 10 -12.87 -19.40 14.46
CA PHE A 10 -14.12 -18.76 14.10
C PHE A 10 -14.95 -18.51 15.37
N ILE A 11 -15.24 -17.25 15.73
CA ILE A 11 -16.24 -16.94 16.76
C ILE A 11 -17.56 -16.63 16.06
N SER A 12 -18.52 -17.55 16.19
CA SER A 12 -19.93 -17.32 15.90
C SER A 12 -20.55 -16.62 17.11
N ARG A 13 -21.00 -15.37 16.96
CA ARG A 13 -21.96 -14.76 17.89
C ARG A 13 -23.36 -14.97 17.34
N CYS A 14 -24.16 -15.76 18.06
CA CYS A 14 -25.62 -15.72 17.99
C CYS A 14 -26.11 -14.45 18.70
N CYS A 15 -27.09 -13.78 18.13
CA CYS A 15 -27.94 -12.83 18.85
C CYS A 15 -29.39 -13.12 18.47
N ASP A 16 -30.14 -13.58 19.46
CA ASP A 16 -31.60 -13.50 19.52
C ASP A 16 -32.06 -12.05 19.59
N SER A 17 -33.21 -11.75 18.99
CA SER A 17 -34.23 -10.84 19.56
C SER A 17 -35.51 -10.82 18.73
N SER A 18 -36.50 -11.54 19.26
CA SER A 18 -37.90 -11.15 19.50
C SER A 18 -38.52 -9.90 18.83
N ASN A 19 -39.75 -10.14 18.34
CA ASN A 19 -40.98 -9.32 18.41
C ASN A 19 -41.04 -7.94 17.73
N SER A 20 -41.95 -7.82 16.75
CA SER A 20 -43.08 -6.86 16.82
C SER A 20 -44.05 -7.00 15.62
N THR A 21 -45.25 -7.52 15.94
CA THR A 21 -46.59 -7.04 15.58
C THR A 21 -46.90 -6.38 14.22
N LEU A 22 -47.85 -7.03 13.52
CA LEU A 22 -49.04 -6.52 12.82
C LEU A 22 -49.13 -5.02 12.47
N PHE A 23 -49.42 -4.73 11.20
CA PHE A 23 -50.52 -3.84 10.84
C PHE A 23 -51.18 -4.29 9.52
N LEU A 24 -52.45 -4.69 9.64
CA LEU A 24 -53.41 -4.85 8.56
C LEU A 24 -53.82 -3.46 8.04
N LEU A 25 -53.93 -3.29 6.73
CA LEU A 25 -54.92 -2.38 6.14
C LEU A 25 -55.45 -2.96 4.83
N SER A 26 -56.70 -3.40 4.94
CA SER A 26 -57.64 -3.77 3.90
C SER A 26 -57.97 -2.59 2.99
N LYS A 27 -58.15 -2.84 1.68
CA LYS A 27 -59.18 -2.20 0.86
C LYS A 27 -59.64 -3.17 -0.24
N SER A 28 -60.95 -3.33 -0.29
CA SER A 28 -61.73 -4.25 -1.12
C SER A 28 -62.51 -3.49 -2.21
N TYR A 29 -63.12 -4.26 -3.13
CA TYR A 29 -64.16 -3.91 -4.14
C TYR A 29 -63.67 -3.33 -5.48
N SER A 30 -64.13 -3.74 -6.68
CA SER A 30 -65.20 -4.68 -7.14
C SER A 30 -64.97 -5.11 -8.61
N PRO A 31 -65.77 -6.04 -9.18
CA PRO A 31 -65.49 -6.85 -10.38
C PRO A 31 -66.18 -6.35 -11.66
N LEU A 32 -65.85 -6.93 -12.83
CA LEU A 32 -66.79 -7.11 -13.96
C LEU A 32 -66.22 -8.08 -15.05
N HIS A 33 -66.97 -9.17 -15.30
CA HIS A 33 -67.29 -9.87 -16.56
C HIS A 33 -66.20 -10.01 -17.66
N GLY A 34 -65.90 -11.17 -18.26
CA GLY A 34 -66.53 -12.48 -18.23
C GLY A 34 -65.95 -13.41 -19.32
N ARG A 35 -66.68 -14.51 -19.54
CA ARG A 35 -66.53 -15.60 -20.53
C ARG A 35 -65.56 -16.76 -20.22
N LEU A 36 -66.22 -17.87 -19.85
CA LEU A 36 -65.77 -19.24 -19.98
C LEU A 36 -65.26 -19.55 -21.39
N PHE A 37 -64.11 -20.21 -21.47
CA PHE A 37 -63.88 -21.30 -22.41
C PHE A 37 -63.37 -22.50 -21.61
N LYS A 38 -64.15 -23.58 -21.63
CA LYS A 38 -63.71 -24.92 -21.23
C LYS A 38 -62.79 -25.45 -22.33
N SER A 39 -61.56 -25.81 -21.98
CA SER A 39 -60.85 -26.87 -22.69
C SER A 39 -60.25 -27.82 -21.67
N HIS A 40 -60.61 -29.10 -21.83
CA HIS A 40 -60.03 -30.20 -21.09
C HIS A 40 -58.52 -30.25 -21.33
N LEU A 41 -57.74 -30.25 -20.26
CA LEU A 41 -56.39 -30.77 -20.30
C LEU A 41 -56.13 -31.54 -19.01
N HIS A 42 -55.96 -32.86 -19.13
CA HIS A 42 -55.42 -33.73 -18.10
C HIS A 42 -54.13 -33.11 -17.55
N ARG A 43 -54.17 -32.64 -16.29
CA ARG A 43 -52.95 -32.33 -15.54
C ARG A 43 -52.66 -33.49 -14.60
N SER A 44 -51.79 -34.39 -15.05
CA SER A 44 -51.07 -35.29 -14.17
C SER A 44 -50.28 -34.46 -13.15
N PHE A 45 -50.51 -34.69 -11.87
CA PHE A 45 -49.69 -34.14 -10.80
C PHE A 45 -48.31 -34.81 -10.86
N ALA A 46 -47.32 -34.11 -11.39
CA ALA A 46 -45.92 -34.46 -11.19
C ALA A 46 -45.47 -33.90 -9.84
N VAL A 47 -45.16 -34.80 -8.90
CA VAL A 47 -44.47 -34.46 -7.65
C VAL A 47 -43.10 -33.89 -8.01
N SER A 48 -42.88 -32.59 -7.79
CA SER A 48 -41.55 -32.00 -7.95
C SER A 48 -40.64 -32.53 -6.85
N LYS A 49 -39.59 -33.27 -7.22
CA LYS A 49 -38.48 -33.55 -6.31
C LYS A 49 -37.98 -32.21 -5.76
N SER A 50 -37.83 -32.13 -4.44
CA SER A 50 -37.19 -31.01 -3.77
C SER A 50 -35.74 -30.91 -4.24
N GLU A 51 -35.49 -30.11 -5.27
CA GLU A 51 -34.13 -29.72 -5.64
C GLU A 51 -33.57 -28.89 -4.49
N LYS A 52 -32.51 -29.40 -3.86
CA LYS A 52 -31.71 -28.62 -2.92
C LYS A 52 -31.25 -27.37 -3.66
N LEU A 53 -31.75 -26.20 -3.29
CA LEU A 53 -31.20 -24.92 -3.75
C LEU A 53 -29.70 -24.91 -3.41
N GLN A 54 -28.85 -25.15 -4.41
CA GLN A 54 -27.42 -24.91 -4.29
C GLN A 54 -27.23 -23.39 -4.30
N ILE A 55 -27.18 -22.79 -3.11
CA ILE A 55 -26.70 -21.42 -2.97
C ILE A 55 -25.32 -21.40 -3.63
N PRO A 56 -25.10 -20.62 -4.71
CA PRO A 56 -23.84 -20.62 -5.42
C PRO A 56 -22.74 -20.32 -4.40
N LYS A 57 -21.80 -21.24 -4.23
CA LYS A 57 -20.66 -21.05 -3.33
C LYS A 57 -19.93 -19.81 -3.84
N LYS A 58 -20.11 -18.67 -3.18
CA LYS A 58 -19.36 -17.46 -3.48
C LYS A 58 -17.88 -17.82 -3.36
N LYS A 59 -17.21 -17.79 -4.51
CA LYS A 59 -15.77 -18.02 -4.63
C LYS A 59 -15.14 -16.66 -4.88
N LYS A 60 -14.04 -16.38 -4.18
CA LYS A 60 -13.19 -15.20 -4.37
C LYS A 60 -11.80 -15.64 -4.79
N ARG A 61 -11.01 -14.71 -5.31
CA ARG A 61 -9.59 -15.00 -5.54
C ARG A 61 -8.90 -15.23 -4.20
N LEU A 62 -7.93 -16.13 -4.17
CA LEU A 62 -7.18 -16.45 -2.95
C LEU A 62 -6.49 -15.21 -2.37
N ASP A 63 -5.88 -14.37 -3.20
CA ASP A 63 -5.23 -13.14 -2.73
C ASP A 63 -6.22 -12.15 -2.08
N GLU A 64 -7.40 -11.97 -2.66
CA GLU A 64 -8.48 -11.16 -2.09
C GLU A 64 -9.00 -11.74 -0.76
N LEU A 65 -9.25 -13.05 -0.71
CA LEU A 65 -9.70 -13.72 0.51
C LEU A 65 -8.65 -13.61 1.64
N CYS A 66 -7.36 -13.73 1.29
CA CYS A 66 -6.27 -13.53 2.23
C CYS A 66 -6.21 -12.08 2.73
N LEU A 67 -6.40 -11.08 1.86
CA LEU A 67 -6.41 -9.67 2.27
C LEU A 67 -7.54 -9.37 3.25
N GLU A 68 -8.72 -9.94 3.04
CA GLU A 68 -9.86 -9.75 3.95
C GLU A 68 -9.60 -10.34 5.35
N ARG A 69 -8.89 -11.47 5.42
CA ARG A 69 -8.66 -12.22 6.67
C ARG A 69 -7.37 -11.85 7.40
N PHE A 70 -6.36 -11.41 6.66
CA PHE A 70 -5.02 -11.08 7.16
C PHE A 70 -4.66 -9.64 6.80
N GLN A 71 -5.53 -8.71 7.22
CA GLN A 71 -5.46 -7.27 6.89
C GLN A 71 -4.15 -6.60 7.33
N GLN A 72 -3.43 -7.19 8.30
CA GLN A 72 -2.13 -6.69 8.73
C GLN A 72 -1.03 -6.81 7.65
N TYR A 73 -1.23 -7.62 6.61
CA TYR A 73 -0.25 -7.84 5.55
C TYR A 73 -0.66 -7.16 4.24
N SER A 74 0.33 -6.64 3.52
CA SER A 74 0.09 -6.05 2.21
C SER A 74 -0.24 -7.12 1.15
N ARG A 75 -0.96 -6.68 0.11
CA ARG A 75 -1.26 -7.51 -1.07
C ARG A 75 0.00 -8.14 -1.66
N THR A 76 1.09 -7.37 -1.71
CA THR A 76 2.37 -7.80 -2.27
C THR A 76 2.97 -8.99 -1.49
N PHE A 77 2.94 -8.96 -0.15
CA PHE A 77 3.40 -10.11 0.64
C PHE A 77 2.51 -11.32 0.47
N ILE A 78 1.20 -11.13 0.53
CA ILE A 78 0.24 -12.22 0.32
C ILE A 78 0.49 -12.90 -1.03
N GLN A 79 0.60 -12.13 -2.11
CA GLN A 79 0.88 -12.67 -3.44
C GLN A 79 2.26 -13.36 -3.52
N SER A 80 3.28 -12.81 -2.86
CA SER A 80 4.61 -13.41 -2.78
C SER A 80 4.59 -14.75 -2.04
N TRP A 81 3.92 -14.83 -0.89
CA TRP A 81 3.80 -16.07 -0.11
C TRP A 81 3.00 -17.13 -0.84
N ILE A 82 1.94 -16.75 -1.54
CA ILE A 82 1.21 -17.66 -2.42
C ILE A 82 2.18 -18.24 -3.44
N LEU A 83 2.90 -17.39 -4.19
CA LEU A 83 3.87 -17.85 -5.20
C LEU A 83 4.96 -18.76 -4.62
N GLN A 84 5.41 -18.50 -3.39
CA GLN A 84 6.41 -19.31 -2.67
C GLN A 84 5.84 -20.61 -2.07
N GLY A 85 4.56 -20.90 -2.23
CA GLY A 85 3.92 -22.11 -1.68
C GLY A 85 3.72 -22.07 -0.16
N LYS A 86 3.72 -20.87 0.43
CA LYS A 86 3.55 -20.66 1.88
C LYS A 86 2.08 -20.55 2.32
N VAL A 87 1.14 -20.60 1.37
CA VAL A 87 -0.29 -20.48 1.64
C VAL A 87 -0.99 -21.82 1.39
N TYR A 88 -1.75 -22.26 2.39
CA TYR A 88 -2.49 -23.51 2.40
C TYR A 88 -3.98 -23.21 2.37
N VAL A 89 -4.71 -23.94 1.54
CA VAL A 89 -6.18 -23.90 1.45
C VAL A 89 -6.70 -25.31 1.72
N ASN A 90 -7.44 -25.49 2.80
CA ASN A 90 -7.92 -26.79 3.28
C ASN A 90 -6.77 -27.83 3.37
N GLY A 91 -5.63 -27.42 3.92
CA GLY A 91 -4.44 -28.27 4.11
C GLY A 91 -3.59 -28.52 2.86
N LYS A 92 -3.93 -27.93 1.70
CA LYS A 92 -3.14 -28.07 0.45
C LYS A 92 -2.47 -26.76 0.05
N VAL A 93 -1.21 -26.82 -0.37
CA VAL A 93 -0.50 -25.66 -0.92
C VAL A 93 -1.20 -25.15 -2.17
N VAL A 94 -1.43 -23.84 -2.24
CA VAL A 94 -1.94 -23.15 -3.43
C VAL A 94 -0.96 -22.05 -3.80
N ASN A 95 -0.45 -22.09 -5.04
CA ASN A 95 0.61 -21.20 -5.51
C ASN A 95 0.19 -20.17 -6.58
N LYS A 96 -1.12 -20.03 -6.80
CA LYS A 96 -1.70 -19.06 -7.74
C LYS A 96 -2.64 -18.12 -7.02
N ALA A 97 -2.33 -16.82 -7.03
CA ALA A 97 -3.08 -15.77 -6.36
C ALA A 97 -4.54 -15.69 -6.82
N GLY A 98 -4.76 -15.84 -8.13
CA GLY A 98 -6.10 -15.81 -8.73
C GLY A 98 -6.93 -17.09 -8.56
N THR A 99 -6.45 -18.09 -7.82
CA THR A 99 -7.21 -19.34 -7.61
C THR A 99 -8.56 -19.03 -6.97
N PRO A 100 -9.69 -19.45 -7.56
CA PRO A 100 -11.00 -19.22 -6.97
C PRO A 100 -11.22 -20.17 -5.77
N VAL A 101 -11.30 -19.59 -4.58
CA VAL A 101 -11.43 -20.29 -3.31
C VAL A 101 -12.78 -19.93 -2.68
N SER A 102 -13.43 -20.92 -2.05
CA SER A 102 -14.69 -20.66 -1.34
C SER A 102 -14.46 -19.74 -0.16
N ASP A 103 -15.38 -18.81 0.09
CA ASP A 103 -15.36 -17.94 1.29
C ASP A 103 -15.34 -18.73 2.61
N LYS A 104 -15.73 -20.01 2.60
CA LYS A 104 -15.71 -20.93 3.75
C LYS A 104 -14.45 -21.79 3.86
N ALA A 105 -13.52 -21.69 2.92
CA ALA A 105 -12.28 -22.49 2.97
C ALA A 105 -11.43 -22.10 4.17
N VAL A 106 -10.74 -23.06 4.77
CA VAL A 106 -9.71 -22.79 5.78
C VAL A 106 -8.45 -22.34 5.04
N VAL A 107 -7.94 -21.16 5.39
CA VAL A 107 -6.74 -20.59 4.78
C VAL A 107 -5.71 -20.36 5.87
N GLU A 108 -4.52 -20.89 5.67
CA GLU A 108 -3.39 -20.78 6.60
C GLU A 108 -2.18 -20.23 5.85
N ILE A 109 -1.46 -19.29 6.45
CA ILE A 109 -0.22 -18.73 5.91
C ILE A 109 0.91 -19.14 6.85
N ILE A 110 1.86 -19.92 6.34
CA ILE A 110 3.05 -20.36 7.08
C ILE A 110 4.24 -19.62 6.47
N ALA A 111 4.48 -18.41 6.97
CA ALA A 111 5.53 -17.53 6.50
C ALA A 111 6.17 -16.76 7.64
N GLU A 112 7.42 -16.35 7.42
CA GLU A 112 8.08 -15.37 8.29
C GLU A 112 7.39 -14.02 8.15
N ILE A 113 7.11 -13.39 9.29
CA ILE A 113 6.48 -12.07 9.35
C ILE A 113 7.52 -11.01 8.95
N PRO A 114 7.27 -10.22 7.90
CA PRO A 114 8.20 -9.17 7.49
C PRO A 114 8.18 -8.03 8.52
N LYS A 115 9.36 -7.42 8.73
CA LYS A 115 9.51 -6.25 9.60
C LYS A 115 8.63 -5.08 9.14
N TYR A 116 8.59 -4.82 7.83
CA TYR A 116 7.84 -3.72 7.21
C TYR A 116 6.69 -4.20 6.33
N VAL A 117 5.68 -3.36 6.06
CA VAL A 117 4.55 -3.66 5.16
C VAL A 117 4.94 -3.88 3.70
N CYS A 118 6.12 -3.43 3.27
CA CYS A 118 6.72 -3.82 2.00
C CYS A 118 8.25 -3.73 2.07
N ARG A 119 8.93 -4.33 1.08
CA ARG A 119 10.40 -4.39 1.05
C ARG A 119 11.08 -3.02 1.02
N ALA A 120 10.39 -1.97 0.56
CA ALA A 120 10.97 -0.63 0.50
C ALA A 120 11.42 -0.11 1.88
N GLY A 121 10.79 -0.54 2.99
CA GLY A 121 11.20 -0.12 4.34
C GLY A 121 12.66 -0.43 4.65
N TYR A 122 13.22 -1.53 4.11
CA TYR A 122 14.64 -1.88 4.27
C TYR A 122 15.59 -0.89 3.56
N LYS A 123 15.12 -0.16 2.55
CA LYS A 123 15.93 0.90 1.92
C LYS A 123 16.11 2.06 2.89
N LEU A 124 15.00 2.58 3.43
CA LEU A 124 15.06 3.69 4.38
C LEU A 124 15.78 3.31 5.67
N GLU A 125 15.59 2.08 6.16
CA GLU A 125 16.35 1.53 7.28
C GLU A 125 17.86 1.65 7.05
N ALA A 126 18.35 1.22 5.88
CA ALA A 126 19.77 1.32 5.55
C ALA A 126 20.26 2.78 5.53
N ALA A 127 19.47 3.73 5.03
CA ALA A 127 19.82 5.15 5.12
C ALA A 127 19.86 5.64 6.57
N ILE A 128 18.88 5.27 7.40
CA ILE A 128 18.84 5.67 8.80
C ILE A 128 20.09 5.18 9.54
N GLU A 129 20.42 3.91 9.39
CA GLU A 129 21.52 3.28 10.12
C GLU A 129 22.90 3.71 9.60
N GLN A 130 23.09 3.79 8.29
CA GLN A 130 24.42 4.05 7.70
C GLN A 130 24.72 5.54 7.52
N LEU A 131 23.70 6.38 7.35
CA LEU A 131 23.86 7.84 7.21
C LEU A 131 23.51 8.60 8.49
N GLY A 132 23.13 7.91 9.57
CA GLY A 132 22.88 8.50 10.89
C GLY A 132 21.68 9.44 10.92
N VAL A 133 20.57 9.09 10.26
CA VAL A 133 19.37 9.93 10.20
C VAL A 133 18.61 9.85 11.52
N ASP A 134 18.41 10.99 12.17
CA ASP A 134 17.59 11.08 13.38
C ASP A 134 16.09 11.11 13.02
N VAL A 135 15.35 10.12 13.50
CA VAL A 135 13.91 9.92 13.24
C VAL A 135 13.07 10.08 14.52
N ALA A 136 13.66 9.82 15.70
CA ALA A 136 12.91 9.69 16.94
C ALA A 136 12.23 11.02 17.32
N GLY A 137 10.91 10.98 17.56
CA GLY A 137 10.10 12.15 17.90
C GLY A 137 9.84 13.12 16.75
N LYS A 138 10.40 12.89 15.56
CA LYS A 138 10.29 13.80 14.41
C LYS A 138 8.94 13.68 13.71
N ILE A 139 8.45 14.80 13.18
CA ILE A 139 7.34 14.80 12.23
C ILE A 139 7.95 14.62 10.83
N ALA A 140 7.47 13.63 10.10
CA ALA A 140 8.00 13.29 8.79
C ALA A 140 6.97 13.52 7.66
N LEU A 141 7.47 13.78 6.46
CA LEU A 141 6.74 13.66 5.21
C LEU A 141 7.34 12.49 4.41
N ASP A 142 6.53 11.47 4.14
CA ASP A 142 6.85 10.39 3.21
C ASP A 142 6.20 10.65 1.85
N SER A 143 7.00 10.98 0.84
CA SER A 143 6.51 11.29 -0.50
C SER A 143 6.79 10.15 -1.47
N GLY A 144 5.71 9.58 -2.02
CA GLY A 144 5.75 8.28 -2.70
C GLY A 144 5.32 7.15 -1.76
N LEU A 145 4.34 7.41 -0.89
CA LEU A 145 3.87 6.49 0.15
C LEU A 145 3.64 5.05 -0.38
N SER A 146 3.03 4.90 -1.55
CA SER A 146 2.69 3.63 -2.19
C SER A 146 2.00 2.65 -1.22
N THR A 147 2.64 1.52 -0.90
CA THR A 147 2.14 0.56 0.10
C THR A 147 2.36 1.02 1.55
N GLY A 148 3.29 1.95 1.78
CA GLY A 148 3.64 2.52 3.08
C GLY A 148 4.94 1.98 3.69
N GLY A 149 5.88 1.49 2.88
CA GLY A 149 7.12 0.87 3.37
C GLY A 149 8.03 1.82 4.14
N PHE A 150 8.24 3.02 3.61
CA PHE A 150 9.04 4.07 4.25
C PHE A 150 8.32 4.60 5.50
N THR A 151 7.02 4.90 5.41
CA THR A 151 6.20 5.24 6.57
C THR A 151 6.27 4.20 7.68
N ASP A 152 6.15 2.89 7.40
CA ASP A 152 6.29 1.85 8.43
C ASP A 152 7.68 1.87 9.09
N CYS A 153 8.72 2.11 8.30
CA CYS A 153 10.08 2.28 8.82
C CYS A 153 10.20 3.51 9.73
N LEU A 154 9.71 4.68 9.30
CA LEU A 154 9.68 5.90 10.10
C LEU A 154 8.97 5.69 11.45
N LEU A 155 7.80 5.06 11.43
CA LEU A 155 7.02 4.79 12.65
C LEU A 155 7.74 3.83 13.61
N GLN A 156 8.44 2.82 13.08
CA GLN A 156 9.22 1.87 13.89
C GLN A 156 10.50 2.48 14.46
N TYR A 157 11.10 3.45 13.77
CA TYR A 157 12.23 4.26 14.27
C TYR A 157 11.78 5.45 15.14
N GLY A 158 10.49 5.53 15.46
CA GLY A 158 9.98 6.44 16.49
C GLY A 158 9.53 7.82 15.98
N ALA A 159 9.24 7.97 14.69
CA ALA A 159 8.58 9.19 14.20
C ALA A 159 7.29 9.44 15.00
N SER A 160 7.09 10.70 15.41
CA SER A 160 5.91 11.10 16.18
C SER A 160 4.67 11.22 15.30
N TYR A 161 4.86 11.60 14.04
CA TYR A 161 3.79 11.74 13.05
C TYR A 161 4.34 11.63 11.63
N VAL A 162 3.56 11.10 10.69
CA VAL A 162 3.93 10.98 9.27
C VAL A 162 2.80 11.49 8.37
N TYR A 163 3.10 12.47 7.53
CA TYR A 163 2.28 12.80 6.37
C TYR A 163 2.72 11.92 5.20
N GLY A 164 1.85 11.04 4.73
CA GLY A 164 2.13 10.17 3.59
C GLY A 164 1.45 10.69 2.33
N VAL A 165 2.21 11.19 1.36
CA VAL A 165 1.69 11.74 0.09
C VAL A 165 1.90 10.74 -1.05
N ASP A 166 0.84 10.48 -1.83
CA ASP A 166 0.94 9.66 -3.03
C ASP A 166 0.02 10.16 -4.16
N VAL A 167 0.44 9.94 -5.40
CA VAL A 167 -0.38 10.20 -6.60
C VAL A 167 -1.41 9.10 -6.84
N GLY A 168 -1.13 7.89 -6.37
CA GLY A 168 -1.99 6.73 -6.45
C GLY A 168 -3.14 6.77 -5.45
N TYR A 169 -3.96 5.72 -5.51
CA TYR A 169 -5.12 5.54 -4.65
C TYR A 169 -5.34 4.06 -4.32
N GLY A 170 -5.64 3.76 -3.06
CA GLY A 170 -6.03 2.43 -2.60
C GLY A 170 -4.88 1.43 -2.52
N GLN A 171 -3.63 1.91 -2.44
CA GLN A 171 -2.43 1.07 -2.38
C GLN A 171 -1.87 0.90 -0.97
N VAL A 172 -2.14 1.87 -0.09
CA VAL A 172 -1.64 1.91 1.28
C VAL A 172 -2.14 0.72 2.08
N ALA A 173 -1.23 0.01 2.75
CA ALA A 173 -1.57 -1.13 3.60
C ALA A 173 -2.45 -0.71 4.79
N ASP A 174 -3.40 -1.57 5.19
CA ASP A 174 -4.35 -1.26 6.26
C ASP A 174 -3.65 -0.95 7.60
N LYS A 175 -2.52 -1.61 7.90
CA LYS A 175 -1.69 -1.30 9.07
C LYS A 175 -1.31 0.18 9.12
N ILE A 176 -0.90 0.75 7.98
CA ILE A 176 -0.47 2.15 7.88
C ILE A 176 -1.67 3.09 7.85
N ARG A 177 -2.73 2.73 7.12
CA ARG A 177 -3.94 3.54 7.02
C ARG A 177 -4.66 3.74 8.36
N ARG A 178 -4.52 2.80 9.29
CA ARG A 178 -5.18 2.82 10.60
C ARG A 178 -4.30 3.36 11.73
N ASP A 179 -3.01 3.62 11.49
CA ASP A 179 -2.14 4.18 12.52
C ASP A 179 -2.49 5.65 12.73
N GLU A 180 -2.80 6.02 13.98
CA GLU A 180 -3.23 7.38 14.36
C GLU A 180 -2.15 8.45 14.14
N ARG A 181 -0.89 8.01 14.01
CA ARG A 181 0.25 8.90 13.73
C ARG A 181 0.42 9.16 12.23
N VAL A 182 -0.47 8.66 11.37
CA VAL A 182 -0.34 8.79 9.92
C VAL A 182 -1.51 9.57 9.32
N CYS A 183 -1.19 10.60 8.54
CA CYS A 183 -2.14 11.26 7.65
C CYS A 183 -1.87 10.83 6.20
N VAL A 184 -2.79 10.07 5.62
CA VAL A 184 -2.70 9.62 4.23
C VAL A 184 -3.31 10.66 3.31
N ILE A 185 -2.50 11.17 2.37
CA ILE A 185 -2.86 12.19 1.38
C ILE A 185 -2.68 11.57 -0.02
N GLU A 186 -3.67 10.80 -0.45
CA GLU A 186 -3.69 10.15 -1.78
C GLU A 186 -4.14 11.11 -2.89
N ARG A 187 -3.97 10.68 -4.15
CA ARG A 187 -4.31 11.47 -5.36
C ARG A 187 -3.68 12.86 -5.41
N THR A 188 -2.53 13.03 -4.75
CA THR A 188 -1.87 14.32 -4.60
C THR A 188 -0.46 14.23 -5.19
N ASN A 189 -0.18 15.10 -6.16
CA ASN A 189 1.16 15.22 -6.72
C ASN A 189 1.99 16.14 -5.83
N LEU A 190 3.06 15.62 -5.23
CA LEU A 190 3.97 16.39 -4.37
C LEU A 190 4.41 17.72 -5.01
N ARG A 191 4.66 17.73 -6.32
CA ARG A 191 5.11 18.94 -7.04
C ARG A 191 4.17 20.14 -6.83
N TYR A 192 2.89 19.87 -6.63
CA TYR A 192 1.84 20.88 -6.48
C TYR A 192 1.27 20.93 -5.06
N LEU A 193 1.95 20.30 -4.09
CA LEU A 193 1.55 20.36 -2.69
C LEU A 193 1.73 21.80 -2.18
N SER A 194 0.62 22.46 -1.84
CA SER A 194 0.61 23.86 -1.39
C SER A 194 1.19 24.02 0.03
N GLY A 195 1.22 22.96 0.81
CA GLY A 195 1.77 22.93 2.17
C GLY A 195 1.20 21.76 2.95
N LEU A 196 1.63 21.65 4.21
CA LEU A 196 1.11 20.70 5.18
C LEU A 196 0.54 21.47 6.39
N PRO A 197 -0.37 20.87 7.17
CA PRO A 197 -0.91 21.51 8.37
C PRO A 197 0.17 21.99 9.36
N GLN A 198 1.30 21.28 9.40
CA GLN A 198 2.50 21.69 10.11
C GLN A 198 3.73 21.38 9.26
N LYS A 199 4.78 22.18 9.41
CA LYS A 199 6.07 21.90 8.79
C LYS A 199 6.72 20.66 9.41
N VAL A 200 7.48 19.94 8.61
CA VAL A 200 8.10 18.65 9.00
C VAL A 200 9.59 18.78 9.29
N ASP A 201 10.10 17.89 10.14
CA ASP A 201 11.51 17.82 10.51
C ASP A 201 12.30 16.88 9.58
N LEU A 202 11.63 15.93 8.93
CA LEU A 202 12.21 14.94 8.04
C LEU A 202 11.36 14.78 6.77
N VAL A 203 11.98 14.72 5.61
CA VAL A 203 11.32 14.36 4.35
C VAL A 203 12.00 13.13 3.75
N THR A 204 11.20 12.16 3.31
CA THR A 204 11.67 11.05 2.49
C THR A 204 11.06 11.12 1.09
N LEU A 205 11.89 10.96 0.05
CA LEU A 205 11.46 10.94 -1.35
C LEU A 205 11.73 9.57 -1.98
N ASP A 206 10.68 8.79 -2.26
CA ASP A 206 10.71 7.57 -3.08
C ASP A 206 9.80 7.75 -4.29
N LEU A 207 10.21 8.63 -5.21
CA LEU A 207 9.39 9.03 -6.36
C LEU A 207 9.77 8.23 -7.61
N SER A 208 8.82 8.06 -8.52
CA SER A 208 9.04 7.42 -9.82
C SER A 208 8.50 8.31 -10.95
N PHE A 209 9.13 8.24 -12.13
CA PHE A 209 8.74 9.01 -13.32
C PHE A 209 8.83 10.55 -13.20
N ILE A 210 9.52 11.05 -12.18
CA ILE A 210 9.79 12.47 -11.97
C ILE A 210 11.20 12.65 -11.43
N SER A 211 11.87 13.73 -11.83
CA SER A 211 13.15 14.12 -11.24
C SER A 211 12.94 14.72 -9.86
N ILE A 212 13.83 14.38 -8.91
CA ILE A 212 13.85 14.93 -7.55
C ILE A 212 13.89 16.47 -7.58
N LEU A 213 14.67 17.05 -8.50
CA LEU A 213 14.84 18.51 -8.57
C LEU A 213 13.53 19.25 -8.87
N LEU A 214 12.57 18.60 -9.55
CA LEU A 214 11.29 19.21 -9.90
C LEU A 214 10.33 19.31 -8.71
N VAL A 215 10.54 18.55 -7.65
CA VAL A 215 9.69 18.58 -6.44
C VAL A 215 10.30 19.41 -5.32
N MET A 216 11.58 19.80 -5.43
CA MET A 216 12.29 20.54 -4.38
C MET A 216 11.58 21.83 -3.91
N PRO A 217 10.95 22.65 -4.76
CA PRO A 217 10.21 23.82 -4.28
C PRO A 217 9.10 23.47 -3.26
N ALA A 218 8.34 22.40 -3.50
CA ALA A 218 7.31 21.94 -2.59
C ALA A 218 7.91 21.33 -1.31
N VAL A 219 9.02 20.61 -1.43
CA VAL A 219 9.77 20.04 -0.30
C VAL A 219 10.26 21.14 0.64
N VAL A 220 10.90 22.20 0.10
CA VAL A 220 11.40 23.34 0.90
C VAL A 220 10.26 24.04 1.65
N ASN A 221 9.11 24.20 1.00
CA ASN A 221 7.93 24.82 1.60
C ASN A 221 7.36 23.99 2.76
N ALA A 222 7.38 22.65 2.65
CA ALA A 222 6.89 21.73 3.67
C ALA A 222 7.85 21.56 4.86
N MET A 223 9.13 21.86 4.71
CA MET A 223 10.16 21.62 5.73
C MET A 223 10.32 22.78 6.71
N LYS A 224 10.64 22.43 7.97
CA LYS A 224 11.20 23.36 8.96
C LYS A 224 12.62 23.78 8.56
N GLU A 225 13.15 24.79 9.25
CA GLU A 225 14.58 25.07 9.27
C GLU A 225 15.31 23.90 9.98
N GLU A 226 16.56 23.61 9.60
CA GLU A 226 17.35 22.48 10.13
C GLU A 226 16.76 21.07 9.91
N ALA A 227 15.80 20.95 8.99
CA ALA A 227 15.18 19.66 8.65
C ALA A 227 16.11 18.77 7.81
N THR A 228 15.88 17.46 7.88
CA THR A 228 16.64 16.44 7.13
C THR A 228 15.86 15.98 5.90
N LEU A 229 16.54 15.77 4.78
CA LEU A 229 15.99 15.20 3.56
C LEU A 229 16.72 13.90 3.23
N VAL A 230 15.99 12.81 3.07
CA VAL A 230 16.50 11.55 2.52
C VAL A 230 15.83 11.29 1.19
N THR A 231 16.60 11.14 0.12
CA THR A 231 16.04 10.92 -1.22
C THR A 231 16.59 9.65 -1.84
N LEU A 232 15.70 8.87 -2.45
CA LEU A 232 16.06 7.69 -3.25
C LEU A 232 16.25 8.13 -4.71
N VAL A 233 17.51 8.27 -5.10
CA VAL A 233 17.94 8.58 -6.46
C VAL A 233 17.82 7.34 -7.33
N LYS A 234 17.00 7.46 -8.38
CA LYS A 234 16.74 6.42 -9.36
C LYS A 234 17.30 6.83 -10.72
N PRO A 235 18.49 6.35 -11.12
CA PRO A 235 19.16 6.80 -12.35
C PRO A 235 18.29 6.76 -13.60
N GLN A 236 17.40 5.78 -13.73
CA GLN A 236 16.47 5.66 -14.86
C GLN A 236 15.48 6.83 -15.01
N PHE A 237 15.25 7.62 -13.96
CA PHE A 237 14.38 8.80 -14.00
C PHE A 237 15.17 10.12 -14.04
N GLU A 238 16.48 10.07 -13.84
CA GLU A 238 17.35 11.25 -13.71
C GLU A 238 18.35 11.41 -14.86
N ALA A 239 18.75 10.29 -15.48
CA ALA A 239 19.64 10.22 -16.61
C ALA A 239 18.97 10.73 -17.90
N ARG A 240 19.78 11.03 -18.92
CA ARG A 240 19.26 11.39 -20.24
C ARG A 240 18.66 10.16 -20.90
N ARG A 241 17.66 10.37 -21.77
CA ARG A 241 17.00 9.27 -22.50
C ARG A 241 17.98 8.37 -23.27
N SER A 242 19.07 8.93 -23.81
CA SER A 242 20.11 8.17 -24.53
C SER A 242 20.98 7.29 -23.63
N GLN A 243 20.99 7.53 -22.31
CA GLN A 243 21.77 6.79 -21.32
C GLN A 243 20.96 5.65 -20.67
N VAL A 244 19.65 5.60 -20.92
CA VAL A 244 18.76 4.54 -20.42
C VAL A 244 18.72 3.41 -21.44
N GLY A 245 19.22 2.24 -21.05
CA GLY A 245 19.31 1.07 -21.92
C GLY A 245 17.98 0.34 -22.11
N SER A 246 18.05 -0.80 -22.79
CA SER A 246 16.91 -1.70 -22.98
C SER A 246 16.30 -2.11 -21.64
N GLY A 247 14.96 -2.11 -21.60
CA GLY A 247 14.18 -2.42 -20.41
C GLY A 247 14.22 -1.33 -19.33
N GLY A 248 14.57 -0.08 -19.67
CA GLY A 248 14.56 1.01 -18.68
C GLY A 248 15.71 0.95 -17.67
N ILE A 249 16.77 0.20 -17.96
CA ILE A 249 17.86 -0.06 -17.01
C ILE A 249 19.08 0.78 -17.33
N VAL A 250 19.57 1.52 -16.34
CA VAL A 250 20.86 2.21 -16.39
C VAL A 250 21.94 1.30 -15.82
N ARG A 251 22.84 0.82 -16.66
CA ARG A 251 23.90 -0.15 -16.27
C ARG A 251 25.28 0.48 -16.10
N ASP A 252 25.55 1.59 -16.77
CA ASP A 252 26.87 2.22 -16.77
C ASP A 252 27.13 2.95 -15.45
N PRO A 253 28.15 2.54 -14.67
CA PRO A 253 28.52 3.20 -13.41
C PRO A 253 28.87 4.69 -13.58
N LYS A 254 29.39 5.10 -14.75
CA LYS A 254 29.68 6.53 -15.02
C LYS A 254 28.40 7.35 -15.08
N VAL A 255 27.33 6.78 -15.62
CA VAL A 255 26.00 7.43 -15.64
C VAL A 255 25.43 7.50 -14.23
N HIS A 256 25.62 6.46 -13.40
CA HIS A 256 25.23 6.51 -11.99
C HIS A 256 25.93 7.65 -11.25
N GLN A 257 27.24 7.82 -11.46
CA GLN A 257 28.01 8.91 -10.88
C GLN A 257 27.54 10.28 -11.39
N GLU A 258 27.36 10.45 -12.71
CA GLU A 258 26.84 11.70 -13.30
C GLU A 258 25.49 12.09 -12.67
N VAL A 259 24.59 11.12 -12.51
CA VAL A 259 23.29 11.33 -11.88
C VAL A 259 23.43 11.75 -10.42
N LEU A 260 24.24 11.04 -9.63
CA LEU A 260 24.45 11.39 -8.22
C LEU A 260 25.00 12.80 -8.07
N GLU A 261 26.02 13.17 -8.84
CA GLU A 261 26.61 14.51 -8.80
C GLU A 261 25.60 15.58 -9.22
N LYS A 262 24.82 15.33 -10.27
CA LYS A 262 23.75 16.23 -10.73
C LYS A 262 22.71 16.45 -9.63
N ILE A 263 22.27 15.40 -8.96
CA ILE A 263 21.23 15.50 -7.93
C ILE A 263 21.75 16.16 -6.67
N ILE A 264 22.95 15.79 -6.21
CA ILE A 264 23.58 16.42 -5.05
C ILE A 264 23.72 17.93 -5.27
N LYS A 265 24.38 18.35 -6.35
CA LYS A 265 24.56 19.78 -6.67
C LYS A 265 23.21 20.48 -6.89
N GLY A 266 22.26 19.81 -7.53
CA GLY A 266 20.93 20.36 -7.77
C GLY A 266 20.16 20.62 -6.49
N VAL A 267 20.22 19.71 -5.52
CA VAL A 267 19.57 19.85 -4.20
C VAL A 267 20.30 20.90 -3.34
N GLU A 268 21.63 20.99 -3.44
CA GLU A 268 22.42 22.03 -2.76
C GLU A 268 22.00 23.46 -3.17
N ASN A 269 21.63 23.66 -4.43
CA ASN A 269 21.09 24.95 -4.91
C ASN A 269 19.76 25.35 -4.25
N PHE A 270 19.09 24.44 -3.52
CA PHE A 270 17.89 24.72 -2.72
C PHE A 270 18.19 24.95 -1.23
N GLY A 271 19.45 25.19 -0.86
CA GLY A 271 19.83 25.48 0.54
C GLY A 271 20.03 24.22 1.38
N PHE A 272 20.57 23.16 0.79
CA PHE A 272 20.89 21.92 1.48
C PHE A 272 22.38 21.61 1.40
N GLN A 273 22.85 20.76 2.30
CA GLN A 273 24.19 20.19 2.27
C GLN A 273 24.08 18.67 2.29
N SER A 274 24.77 17.98 1.38
CA SER A 274 24.86 16.52 1.41
C SER A 274 25.63 16.02 2.63
N LYS A 275 25.07 15.03 3.33
CA LYS A 275 25.72 14.30 4.43
C LYS A 275 26.33 12.97 3.99
N GLY A 276 26.15 12.61 2.72
CA GLY A 276 26.63 11.35 2.15
C GLY A 276 25.53 10.57 1.44
N TRP A 277 25.94 9.48 0.81
CA TRP A 277 25.05 8.58 0.08
C TRP A 277 25.49 7.13 0.22
N ILE A 278 24.55 6.21 0.01
CA ILE A 278 24.78 4.76 -0.05
C ILE A 278 24.07 4.16 -1.26
N GLU A 279 24.54 3.01 -1.76
CA GLU A 279 23.74 2.19 -2.65
C GLU A 279 22.56 1.57 -1.87
N SER A 280 21.37 1.58 -2.45
CA SER A 280 20.20 0.92 -1.87
C SER A 280 20.47 -0.58 -1.70
N PRO A 281 20.15 -1.19 -0.54
CA PRO A 281 20.35 -2.62 -0.31
C PRO A 281 19.48 -3.51 -1.21
N LEU A 282 18.46 -2.90 -1.84
CA LEU A 282 17.56 -3.55 -2.78
C LEU A 282 17.65 -2.86 -4.14
N LYS A 283 17.72 -3.66 -5.20
CA LYS A 283 17.55 -3.14 -6.56
C LYS A 283 16.11 -2.65 -6.78
N GLY A 284 15.99 -1.62 -7.61
CA GLY A 284 14.74 -1.05 -8.07
C GLY A 284 13.94 -1.99 -8.97
N ALA A 285 12.82 -1.47 -9.48
CA ALA A 285 12.07 -2.16 -10.53
C ALA A 285 13.00 -2.48 -11.71
N GLU A 286 12.86 -3.69 -12.27
CA GLU A 286 13.62 -4.18 -13.43
C GLU A 286 15.13 -4.35 -13.17
N GLY A 287 15.58 -4.26 -11.91
CA GLY A 287 16.97 -4.52 -11.51
C GLY A 287 17.88 -3.29 -11.52
N ASN A 288 17.33 -2.08 -11.63
CA ASN A 288 18.11 -0.84 -11.53
C ASN A 288 18.84 -0.72 -10.19
N THR A 289 20.09 -0.27 -10.23
CA THR A 289 20.78 0.22 -9.03
C THR A 289 20.20 1.56 -8.64
N GLU A 290 19.87 1.75 -7.37
CA GLU A 290 19.32 2.98 -6.81
C GLU A 290 20.20 3.42 -5.64
N PHE A 291 20.16 4.70 -5.30
CA PHE A 291 21.04 5.28 -4.28
C PHE A 291 20.24 6.11 -3.29
N LEU A 292 20.57 6.04 -2.01
CA LEU A 292 19.99 6.91 -0.99
C LEU A 292 20.97 8.02 -0.68
N VAL A 293 20.49 9.26 -0.68
CA VAL A 293 21.29 10.44 -0.35
C VAL A 293 20.64 11.17 0.81
N CYS A 294 21.42 11.50 1.84
CA CYS A 294 20.98 12.27 2.99
C CYS A 294 21.47 13.71 2.87
N PHE A 295 20.61 14.66 3.19
CA PHE A 295 20.91 16.09 3.20
C PHE A 295 20.41 16.73 4.49
N SER A 296 21.16 17.71 4.99
CA SER A 296 20.67 18.66 6.00
C SER A 296 20.32 19.97 5.33
N ARG A 297 19.17 20.55 5.68
CA ARG A 297 18.86 21.93 5.30
C ARG A 297 19.80 22.89 6.03
N ILE A 298 20.36 23.86 5.31
CA ILE A 298 21.20 24.91 5.88
C ILE A 298 20.27 26.03 6.34
N SER A 299 20.36 26.49 7.60
CA SER A 299 19.71 27.73 8.00
C SER A 299 20.26 28.90 7.18
N GLU A 300 19.37 29.71 6.63
CA GLU A 300 19.75 31.06 6.22
C GLU A 300 20.13 31.80 7.50
N LYS A 301 21.43 31.95 7.76
CA LYS A 301 21.87 32.92 8.76
C LYS A 301 21.33 34.27 8.30
N SER A 302 20.44 34.84 9.10
CA SER A 302 20.02 36.23 8.97
C SER A 302 21.31 37.04 8.94
N SER A 303 21.64 37.60 7.78
CA SER A 303 22.66 38.63 7.69
C SER A 303 22.06 39.86 8.37
N GLU A 304 22.33 39.99 9.67
CA GLU A 304 22.19 41.23 10.43
C GLU A 304 23.08 42.34 9.83
#